data_AF-A0PKQ9-F1
#
_entry.id   AF-A0PKQ9-F1
#
_cell.length_a   1.000
_cell.length_b   1.000
_cell.length_c   1.000
_cell.angle_alpha   90.00
_cell.angle_beta   90.00
_cell.angle_gamma   90.00
#
_symmetry.space_group_name_H-M   'P 1'
#
loop_
_entity.id
_entity.type
_entity.pdbx_description
1 polymer ?
#
loop_
_entity_poly.entity_id
_entity_poly.type
_entity_poly.pdbx_seq_one_letter_code
_entity_poly.pdbx_strand_id
1 'polypeptide(L)'
;MSATVSSVTASARQYLAAHEGANQIVMAAYGQPYAPAAASLRSYFTAHPQEYQDLRAILAPIADTERQCDVAALPPDLESAYHEFMAG
;
A
#
# COMPACT_ATOMS: atom_id res chain seq x y z
N MET A 1 8.19 -15.73 -3.84
CA MET A 1 7.44 -14.46 -3.79
C MET A 1 6.51 -14.32 -2.59
N SER A 2 5.77 -15.35 -2.16
CA SER A 2 4.80 -15.20 -1.05
C SER A 2 5.42 -14.73 0.27
N ALA A 3 6.67 -15.11 0.59
CA ALA A 3 7.32 -14.68 1.83
C ALA A 3 7.56 -13.16 1.89
N THR A 4 7.98 -12.53 0.77
CA THR A 4 8.18 -11.08 0.70
C THR A 4 6.87 -10.34 0.88
N VAL A 5 5.82 -10.76 0.16
CA VAL A 5 4.48 -10.15 0.26
C VAL A 5 3.93 -10.31 1.68
N SER A 6 4.05 -11.49 2.29
CA SER A 6 3.62 -11.72 3.67
C SER A 6 4.39 -10.85 4.67
N SER A 7 5.72 -10.71 4.52
CA SER A 7 6.54 -9.86 5.38
C SER A 7 6.15 -8.40 5.25
N VAL A 8 6.02 -7.89 4.02
CA VAL A 8 5.65 -6.50 3.74
C VAL A 8 4.22 -6.22 4.22
N THR A 9 3.29 -7.15 4.03
CA THR A 9 1.93 -7.03 4.56
C THR A 9 1.93 -6.96 6.09
N ALA A 10 2.77 -7.76 6.75
CA ALA A 10 2.91 -7.70 8.21
C ALA A 10 3.47 -6.35 8.68
N SER A 11 4.51 -5.84 8.02
CA SER A 11 5.08 -4.52 8.30
C SER A 11 4.08 -3.40 8.06
N ALA A 12 3.31 -3.44 6.97
CA ALA A 12 2.26 -2.46 6.69
C ALA A 12 1.18 -2.48 7.77
N ARG A 13 0.75 -3.66 8.25
CA ARG A 13 -0.19 -3.78 9.37
C ARG A 13 0.36 -3.21 10.67
N GLN A 14 1.64 -3.46 10.98
CA GLN A 14 2.29 -2.89 12.16
C GLN A 14 2.37 -1.36 12.06
N TYR A 15 2.68 -0.84 10.88
CA TYR A 15 2.72 0.59 10.61
C TYR A 15 1.35 1.25 10.82
N LEU A 16 0.29 0.66 10.26
CA LEU A 16 -1.09 1.11 10.45
C LEU A 16 -1.51 1.02 11.91
N ALA A 17 -1.10 -0.02 12.64
CA ALA A 17 -1.39 -0.13 14.07
C ALA A 17 -0.73 0.99 14.90
N ALA A 18 0.40 1.54 14.46
CA ALA A 18 1.05 2.70 15.06
C ALA A 18 0.51 4.05 14.56
N HIS A 19 -0.25 4.06 13.46
CA HIS A 19 -0.80 5.25 12.82
C HIS A 19 -2.32 5.16 12.74
N GLU A 20 -3.01 5.59 13.81
CA GLU A 20 -4.47 5.52 13.86
C GLU A 20 -5.14 6.25 12.69
N GLY A 21 -4.61 7.41 12.25
CA GLY A 21 -5.14 8.15 11.10
C GLY A 21 -5.12 7.34 9.81
N ALA A 22 -3.97 6.74 9.47
CA ALA A 22 -3.83 5.90 8.29
C ALA A 22 -4.70 4.64 8.40
N ASN A 23 -4.76 4.02 9.59
CA ASN A 23 -5.60 2.85 9.82
C ASN A 23 -7.08 3.15 9.61
N GLN A 24 -7.57 4.29 10.09
CA GLN A 24 -8.97 4.71 9.91
C GLN A 24 -9.32 4.87 8.42
N ILE A 25 -8.46 5.54 7.64
CA ILE A 25 -8.70 5.71 6.20
C ILE A 25 -8.59 4.40 5.44
N VAL A 26 -7.62 3.54 5.74
CA VAL A 26 -7.51 2.22 5.12
C VAL A 26 -8.73 1.36 5.44
N MET A 27 -9.19 1.36 6.69
CA MET A 27 -10.39 0.63 7.11
C MET A 27 -11.66 1.18 6.45
N ALA A 28 -11.77 2.50 6.29
CA ALA A 28 -12.87 3.13 5.55
C ALA A 28 -12.83 2.74 4.07
N ALA A 29 -11.64 2.70 3.46
CA ALA A 29 -11.41 2.31 2.08
C ALA A 29 -11.80 0.83 1.83
N TYR A 30 -11.60 -0.07 2.79
CA TYR A 30 -12.02 -1.48 2.69
C TYR A 30 -13.53 -1.65 2.45
N GLY A 31 -14.36 -0.72 2.92
CA GLY A 31 -15.81 -0.74 2.72
C GLY A 31 -16.28 -0.01 1.45
N GLN A 32 -15.37 0.62 0.71
CA GLN A 32 -15.68 1.44 -0.46
C GLN A 32 -15.35 0.74 -1.78
N PRO A 33 -16.02 1.12 -2.88
CA PRO A 33 -15.57 0.75 -4.22
C PRO A 33 -14.14 1.23 -4.48
N TYR A 34 -13.41 0.53 -5.36
CA TYR A 34 -11.99 0.78 -5.65
C TYR A 34 -11.66 2.26 -5.95
N ALA A 35 -12.41 2.90 -6.85
CA ALA A 35 -12.15 4.28 -7.26
C ALA A 35 -12.25 5.30 -6.10
N PRO A 36 -13.35 5.35 -5.31
CA PRO A 36 -13.44 6.24 -4.15
C PRO A 36 -12.47 5.88 -3.01
N ALA A 37 -12.13 4.60 -2.84
CA ALA A 37 -11.12 4.15 -1.89
C ALA A 37 -9.73 4.72 -2.24
N ALA A 38 -9.30 4.58 -3.51
CA ALA A 38 -8.04 5.13 -3.99
C ALA A 38 -7.97 6.65 -3.87
N ALA A 39 -9.05 7.36 -4.20
CA ALA A 39 -9.12 8.82 -4.05
C ALA A 39 -9.01 9.27 -2.59
N SER A 40 -9.67 8.56 -1.67
CA SER A 40 -9.62 8.85 -0.23
C SER A 40 -8.21 8.63 0.36
N LEU A 41 -7.59 7.49 0.01
CA LEU A 41 -6.21 7.17 0.39
C LEU A 41 -5.24 8.23 -0.15
N ARG A 42 -5.34 8.58 -1.44
CA ARG A 42 -4.51 9.60 -2.07
C ARG A 42 -4.64 10.95 -1.37
N SER A 43 -5.86 11.41 -1.09
CA SER A 43 -6.09 12.68 -0.39
C SER A 43 -5.45 12.68 1.00
N TYR A 44 -5.55 11.57 1.74
CA TYR A 44 -4.92 11.43 3.05
C TYR A 44 -3.39 11.46 2.95
N PHE A 45 -2.79 10.61 2.12
CA PHE A 45 -1.33 10.54 1.98
C PHE A 45 -0.70 11.80 1.37
N THR A 46 -1.47 12.59 0.60
CA THR A 46 -1.04 13.92 0.13
C THR A 46 -0.91 14.91 1.30
N ALA A 47 -1.82 14.84 2.28
CA ALA A 47 -1.74 15.64 3.50
C ALA A 47 -0.72 15.08 4.52
N HIS A 48 -0.38 13.79 4.40
CA HIS A 48 0.54 13.06 5.27
C HIS A 48 1.77 12.54 4.50
N PRO A 49 2.63 13.42 3.97
CA PRO A 49 3.74 13.02 3.10
C PRO A 49 4.79 12.16 3.81
N GLN A 50 4.96 12.33 5.13
CA GLN A 50 5.84 11.46 5.92
C GLN A 50 5.33 10.02 5.94
N GLU A 51 4.02 9.84 6.17
CA GLU A 51 3.41 8.51 6.22
C GLU A 51 3.44 7.82 4.87
N TYR A 52 3.27 8.60 3.79
CA TYR A 52 3.44 8.12 2.43
C TYR A 52 4.85 7.56 2.17
N GLN A 53 5.90 8.28 2.58
CA GLN A 53 7.27 7.81 2.40
C GLN A 53 7.56 6.54 3.22
N ASP A 54 7.04 6.46 4.44
CA ASP A 54 7.21 5.28 5.30
C ASP A 54 6.53 4.05 4.71
N LEU A 55 5.27 4.18 4.27
CA LEU A 55 4.55 3.12 3.55
C LEU A 55 5.26 2.71 2.26
N ARG A 56 5.79 3.67 1.49
CA ARG A 56 6.60 3.35 0.30
C ARG A 56 7.86 2.57 0.64
N ALA A 57 8.55 2.92 1.73
CA ALA A 57 9.72 2.19 2.19
C ALA A 57 9.36 0.76 2.62
N ILE A 58 8.21 0.58 3.28
CA ILE A 58 7.68 -0.74 3.66
C ILE A 58 7.34 -1.57 2.41
N LEU A 59 6.75 -0.96 1.38
CA LEU A 59 6.34 -1.64 0.15
C LEU A 59 7.49 -1.85 -0.85
N ALA A 60 8.63 -1.16 -0.69
CA ALA A 60 9.77 -1.24 -1.59
C ALA A 60 10.26 -2.67 -1.92
N PRO A 61 10.28 -3.65 -0.99
CA PRO A 61 10.72 -5.01 -1.29
C PRO A 61 9.81 -5.75 -2.28
N ILE A 62 8.51 -5.38 -2.35
CA ILE A 62 7.59 -5.95 -3.33
C ILE A 62 7.99 -5.48 -4.72
N ALA A 63 8.09 -4.17 -4.97
CA ALA A 63 8.54 -3.64 -6.26
C ALA A 63 9.93 -4.14 -6.66
N ASP A 64 10.85 -4.27 -5.72
CA ASP A 64 12.18 -4.83 -6.00
C ASP A 64 12.08 -6.28 -6.47
N THR A 65 11.25 -7.09 -5.79
CA THR A 65 10.99 -8.48 -6.20
C THR A 65 10.31 -8.56 -7.56
N GLU A 66 9.31 -7.71 -7.82
CA GLU A 66 8.60 -7.65 -9.11
C GLU A 66 9.55 -7.32 -10.25
N ARG A 67 10.41 -6.30 -10.08
CA ARG A 67 11.41 -5.92 -11.08
C ARG A 67 12.52 -6.95 -11.26
N GLN A 68 12.99 -7.56 -10.17
CA GLN A 68 14.08 -8.53 -10.23
C GLN A 68 13.66 -9.82 -10.91
N CYS A 69 12.41 -10.23 -10.72
CA CYS A 69 11.91 -11.50 -11.20
C CYS A 69 11.02 -11.38 -12.45
N ASP A 70 10.71 -10.16 -12.90
CA ASP A 70 9.77 -9.86 -14.01
C ASP A 70 8.41 -10.57 -13.82
N VAL A 71 7.92 -10.59 -12.58
CA VAL A 71 6.63 -11.19 -12.24
C VAL A 71 5.81 -10.27 -11.36
N ALA A 72 4.48 -10.37 -11.49
CA ALA A 72 3.54 -9.84 -10.53
C ALA A 72 3.71 -10.57 -9.18
N ALA A 73 4.18 -9.86 -8.15
CA ALA A 73 4.24 -10.39 -6.79
C ALA A 73 2.88 -10.23 -6.10
N LEU A 74 2.09 -9.26 -6.55
CA LEU A 74 0.73 -9.02 -6.11
C LEU A 74 -0.30 -9.68 -7.05
N PRO A 75 -1.47 -10.08 -6.55
CA PRO A 75 -2.58 -10.43 -7.42
C PRO A 75 -3.04 -9.19 -8.22
N PRO A 76 -3.66 -9.37 -9.41
CA PRO A 76 -3.92 -8.28 -10.36
C PRO A 76 -4.76 -7.12 -9.79
N ASP A 77 -5.69 -7.42 -8.89
CA ASP A 77 -6.50 -6.42 -8.17
C ASP A 77 -5.64 -5.51 -7.27
N LEU A 78 -4.66 -6.08 -6.60
CA LEU A 78 -3.72 -5.37 -5.71
C LEU A 78 -2.59 -4.70 -6.48
N GLU A 79 -2.14 -5.29 -7.58
CA GLU A 79 -1.11 -4.71 -8.45
C GLU A 79 -1.57 -3.34 -8.99
N SER A 80 -2.81 -3.26 -9.46
CA SER A 80 -3.42 -2.00 -9.92
C SER A 80 -3.44 -0.95 -8.81
N ALA A 81 -3.85 -1.34 -7.60
CA ALA A 81 -3.87 -0.46 -6.42
C ALA A 81 -2.46 0.02 -6.04
N TYR A 82 -1.49 -0.89 -6.08
CA TYR A 82 -0.10 -0.60 -5.76
C TYR A 82 0.51 0.38 -6.77
N HIS A 83 0.29 0.15 -8.06
CA HIS A 83 0.74 1.06 -9.11
C HIS A 83 0.09 2.44 -8.98
N GLU A 84 -1.21 2.51 -8.72
CA GLU A 84 -1.93 3.78 -8.49
C GLU A 84 -1.37 4.53 -7.27
N PHE A 85 -1.12 3.82 -6.17
CA PHE A 85 -0.52 4.38 -4.96
C PHE A 85 0.91 4.87 -5.18
N MET A 86 1.71 4.12 -5.95
CA MET A 86 3.09 4.48 -6.29
C MET A 86 3.20 5.56 -7.36
N ALA A 87 2.17 5.75 -8.19
CA ALA A 87 2.08 6.82 -9.18
C ALA A 87 1.90 8.20 -8.54
N GLY A 88 1.40 8.24 -7.29
CA GLY A 88 1.21 9.47 -6.50
C GLY A 88 -0.09 10.17 -6.84
#